data_AF-A0A4Y5SS57-F1
#
_entry.id   AF-A0A4Y5SS57-F1
#
_cell.length_a   1.000
_cell.length_b   1.000
_cell.length_c   1.000
_cell.angle_alpha   90.00
_cell.angle_beta   90.00
_cell.angle_gamma   90.00
#
_symmetry.space_group_name_H-M   'P 1'
#
loop_
_entity.id
_entity.type
_entity.pdbx_description
1 polymer ?
#
loop_
_entity_poly.entity_id
_entity_poly.type
_entity_poly.pdbx_seq_one_letter_code
_entity_poly.pdbx_strand_id
1 'polypeptide(L)'
;MEKIKMDAAQEKQLSQSLSDALDRNNLRQHLKRVWVFDKQILVVDFAYRNVHFGFDMTPLSDKKLSVDLLKRDRSQTSFIITSAAQGKHRLTSSTVPDEAVNVVIDKAIDLVNRIDRHYKAIEDGFSLPVSGDIHIHEAENKGPRPDTKPHKVGIFTLPLGRNYGGILQAYALMKTVRDLGCDPILINRRFADKEALLTTERDENDIIPAITNTIDMEVDLETRSFIENNILPISRPFRTSAELKKNIADYDLHAVISGSDQVWRAKYARGLLKDFFHGYLDPKDCRIKRISYAASFGADQWEFTEEQTKMAARYAKLFDAISVREKSATELCREHLGADARHVLDPTLLQTPECYRRLFADRVKVAPGRRITSYILDASPEKAQFMKKVSDQLGMKIVAANRRFDSAGTLTPDRTVEGWLVDFYQADFVLTDSFHGVAFSILFNKPFIVFSNPIRGLARFSSILGLFELEARMVKDVGSADLEALLTPIDWIKVNMRLDELRHQSIEFLRNALEIPPKT
;
A
#
# COMPACT_ATOMS: atom_id res chain seq x y z
N MET A 1 10.36 1.46 46.97
CA MET A 1 11.17 2.64 46.61
C MET A 1 10.24 3.83 46.55
N GLU A 2 10.51 4.88 47.33
CA GLU A 2 9.76 6.15 47.23
C GLU A 2 9.84 6.69 45.80
N LYS A 3 8.67 7.02 45.23
CA LYS A 3 8.56 7.59 43.88
C LYS A 3 9.06 9.04 43.91
N ILE A 4 10.23 9.29 43.34
CA ILE A 4 10.81 10.65 43.24
C ILE A 4 10.17 11.32 42.04
N LYS A 5 9.39 12.38 42.29
CA LYS A 5 8.79 13.20 41.23
C LYS A 5 9.84 14.14 40.67
N MET A 6 9.84 14.32 39.36
CA MET A 6 10.64 15.36 38.71
C MET A 6 10.04 16.71 39.08
N ASP A 7 10.83 17.62 39.65
CA ASP A 7 10.33 18.96 39.95
C ASP A 7 10.20 19.77 38.64
N ALA A 8 9.29 20.75 38.64
CA ALA A 8 8.93 21.50 37.43
C ALA A 8 10.09 22.36 36.89
N ALA A 9 11.04 22.76 37.74
CA ALA A 9 12.20 23.55 37.32
C ALA A 9 13.24 22.65 36.62
N GLN A 10 13.48 21.46 37.19
CA GLN A 10 14.34 20.43 36.63
C GLN A 10 13.79 19.90 35.30
N GLU A 11 12.48 19.66 35.20
CA GLU A 11 11.82 19.29 33.94
C GLU A 11 12.03 20.34 32.85
N LYS A 12 11.80 21.63 33.18
CA LYS A 12 11.94 22.73 32.23
C LYS A 12 13.38 22.88 31.75
N GLN A 13 14.36 22.80 32.65
CA GLN A 13 15.78 22.89 32.31
C GLN A 13 16.24 21.71 31.45
N LEU A 14 15.85 20.48 31.82
CA LEU A 14 16.23 19.28 31.08
C LEU A 14 15.57 19.24 29.70
N SER A 15 14.30 19.62 29.59
CA SER A 15 13.57 19.68 28.32
C SER A 15 14.15 20.73 27.37
N GLN A 16 14.56 21.89 27.90
CA GLN A 16 15.22 22.93 27.10
C GLN A 16 16.60 22.46 26.61
N SER A 17 17.41 21.89 27.50
CA SER A 17 18.76 21.39 27.16
C SER A 17 18.70 20.28 26.11
N LEU A 18 17.70 19.38 26.22
CA LEU A 18 17.42 18.37 25.22
C LEU A 18 16.98 18.98 23.89
N SER A 19 16.05 19.94 23.90
CA SER A 19 15.60 20.65 22.69
C SER A 19 16.78 21.28 21.94
N ASP A 20 17.64 22.02 22.64
CA ASP A 20 18.80 22.69 22.05
C ASP A 20 19.82 21.68 21.52
N ALA A 21 20.00 20.54 22.19
CA ALA A 21 20.89 19.48 21.74
C ALA A 21 20.35 18.75 20.50
N LEU A 22 19.02 18.54 20.40
CA LEU A 22 18.39 17.95 19.22
C LEU A 22 18.50 18.84 17.98
N ASP A 23 18.36 20.15 18.16
CA ASP A 23 18.52 21.13 17.08
C ASP A 23 19.97 21.18 16.58
N ARG A 24 20.94 21.30 17.49
CA ARG A 24 22.38 21.34 17.15
C ARG A 24 22.87 20.10 16.40
N ASN A 25 22.25 18.94 16.63
CA ASN A 25 22.63 17.67 16.01
C ASN A 25 21.70 17.22 14.87
N ASN A 26 20.80 18.10 14.40
CA ASN A 26 19.85 17.82 13.31
C ASN A 26 18.94 16.59 13.54
N LEU A 27 18.61 16.30 14.80
CA LEU A 27 17.76 15.17 15.20
C LEU A 27 16.30 15.57 15.37
N ARG A 28 15.98 16.86 15.46
CA ARG A 28 14.62 17.35 15.73
C ARG A 28 13.60 16.92 14.67
N GLN A 29 14.02 16.81 13.42
CA GLN A 29 13.20 16.29 12.31
C GLN A 29 12.76 14.82 12.49
N HIS A 30 13.44 14.06 13.35
CA HIS A 30 13.13 12.65 13.62
C HIS A 30 12.37 12.45 14.93
N LEU A 31 12.20 13.52 15.71
CA LEU A 31 11.50 13.52 16.98
C LEU A 31 9.99 13.40 16.74
N LYS A 32 9.35 12.41 17.38
CA LYS A 32 7.90 12.24 17.37
C LYS A 32 7.23 13.02 18.49
N ARG A 33 7.75 12.90 19.70
CA ARG A 33 7.17 13.51 20.89
C ARG A 33 8.17 13.52 22.05
N VAL A 34 8.10 14.56 22.87
CA VAL A 34 8.69 14.60 24.21
C VAL A 34 7.57 14.83 25.21
N TRP A 35 7.51 14.04 26.29
CA TRP A 35 6.52 14.23 27.35
C TRP A 35 6.97 13.61 28.66
N VAL A 36 6.36 14.01 29.78
CA VAL A 36 6.61 13.38 31.08
C VAL A 36 5.53 12.35 31.38
N PHE A 37 5.94 11.09 31.57
CA PHE A 37 5.08 9.98 31.96
C PHE A 37 5.03 9.82 33.49
N ASP A 38 3.83 9.60 34.05
CA ASP A 38 3.55 9.50 35.51
C ASP A 38 4.14 10.63 36.37
N LYS A 39 4.32 11.84 35.80
CA LYS A 39 4.99 12.99 36.43
C LYS A 39 6.42 12.70 36.93
N GLN A 40 7.09 11.71 36.31
CA GLN A 40 8.35 11.16 36.78
C GLN A 40 9.36 10.96 35.65
N ILE A 41 8.95 10.41 34.52
CA ILE A 41 9.89 9.95 33.47
C ILE A 41 9.79 10.88 32.28
N LEU A 42 10.88 11.54 31.90
CA LEU A 42 10.94 12.28 30.64
C LEU A 42 11.14 11.28 29.50
N VAL A 43 10.15 11.18 28.62
CA VAL A 43 10.13 10.28 27.48
C VAL A 43 10.45 11.06 26.20
N VAL A 44 11.37 10.53 25.40
CA VAL A 44 11.82 11.11 24.13
C VAL A 44 11.67 10.06 23.03
N ASP A 45 10.69 10.22 22.15
CA ASP A 45 10.39 9.25 21.10
C ASP A 45 10.84 9.74 19.72
N PHE A 46 11.43 8.82 18.95
CA PHE A 46 11.93 9.02 17.60
C PHE A 46 11.25 8.09 16.60
N ALA A 47 11.22 8.52 15.34
CA ALA A 47 10.93 7.66 14.20
C ALA A 47 11.86 8.00 13.02
N TYR A 48 12.56 6.99 12.51
CA TYR A 48 13.47 7.13 11.38
C TYR A 48 13.43 5.88 10.49
N ARG A 49 13.22 6.04 9.17
CA ARG A 49 13.11 4.95 8.18
C ARG A 49 12.36 3.71 8.68
N ASN A 50 11.12 3.89 9.15
CA ASN A 50 10.22 2.84 9.72
C ASN A 50 10.69 2.18 11.02
N VAL A 51 11.74 2.71 11.67
CA VAL A 51 12.22 2.26 12.97
C VAL A 51 11.77 3.27 14.03
N HIS A 52 11.00 2.79 15.02
CA HIS A 52 10.54 3.61 16.14
C HIS A 52 11.25 3.18 17.42
N PHE A 53 11.92 4.13 18.07
CA PHE A 53 12.65 3.92 19.31
C PHE A 53 12.46 5.12 20.22
N GLY A 54 12.66 4.93 21.52
CA GLY A 54 12.51 6.00 22.49
C GLY A 54 13.49 5.88 23.65
N PHE A 55 13.66 6.98 24.37
CA PHE A 55 14.48 7.06 25.56
C PHE A 55 13.62 7.45 26.75
N ASP A 56 13.73 6.68 27.83
CA ASP A 56 13.12 7.00 29.11
C ASP A 56 14.22 7.53 30.05
N MET A 57 14.14 8.81 30.42
CA MET A 57 15.05 9.45 31.38
C MET A 57 14.36 9.52 32.75
N THR A 58 14.82 8.70 33.69
CA THR A 58 14.20 8.52 35.01
C THR A 58 15.05 9.18 36.11
N PRO A 59 14.50 10.11 36.90
CA PRO A 59 15.21 10.79 37.99
C PRO A 59 15.50 9.86 39.17
N LEU A 60 16.62 10.11 39.83
CA LEU A 60 17.14 9.38 41.00
C LEU A 60 17.22 10.31 42.22
N SER A 61 17.42 9.72 43.41
CA SER A 61 17.36 10.44 44.70
C SER A 61 18.46 11.51 44.87
N ASP A 62 19.55 11.40 44.11
CA ASP A 62 20.70 12.29 44.14
C ASP A 62 20.68 13.36 43.02
N LYS A 63 19.49 13.68 42.48
CA LYS A 63 19.27 14.59 41.33
C LYS A 63 19.94 14.15 40.02
N LYS A 64 20.42 12.91 39.96
CA LYS A 64 20.90 12.28 38.72
C LYS A 64 19.76 11.61 37.98
N LEU A 65 20.06 11.15 36.77
CA LEU A 65 19.15 10.45 35.88
C LEU A 65 19.71 9.07 35.53
N SER A 66 18.80 8.13 35.29
CA SER A 66 19.11 6.93 34.53
C SER A 66 18.44 7.01 33.16
N VAL A 67 19.10 6.48 32.12
CA VAL A 67 18.59 6.51 30.75
C VAL A 67 18.43 5.09 30.24
N ASP A 68 17.24 4.78 29.76
CA ASP A 68 16.92 3.52 29.10
C ASP A 68 16.56 3.75 27.63
N LEU A 69 17.05 2.89 26.74
CA LEU A 69 16.63 2.79 25.34
C LEU A 69 15.53 1.75 25.21
N LEU A 70 14.45 2.09 24.51
CA LEU A 70 13.31 1.21 24.30
C LEU A 70 12.99 1.06 22.81
N LYS A 71 12.63 -0.16 22.43
CA LYS A 71 11.92 -0.41 21.18
C LYS A 71 10.46 -0.01 21.36
N ARG A 72 9.89 0.77 20.44
CA ARG A 72 8.46 1.09 20.45
C ARG A 72 7.74 0.11 19.51
N ASP A 73 6.64 -0.49 19.97
CA ASP A 73 5.92 -1.63 19.35
C ASP A 73 5.43 -1.43 17.90
N ARG A 74 5.65 -0.26 17.30
CA ARG A 74 5.25 0.07 15.92
C ARG A 74 6.36 -0.14 14.88
N SER A 75 7.54 -0.59 15.26
CA SER A 75 8.65 -0.82 14.31
C SER A 75 8.46 -2.15 13.55
N GLN A 76 7.97 -2.08 12.31
CA GLN A 76 7.87 -3.24 11.39
C GLN A 76 9.16 -3.41 10.57
N THR A 77 10.29 -3.57 11.26
CA THR A 77 11.62 -3.66 10.64
C THR A 77 12.38 -4.90 11.12
N SER A 78 13.25 -5.44 10.26
CA SER A 78 14.26 -6.44 10.64
C SER A 78 15.42 -5.83 11.44
N PHE A 79 15.48 -4.50 11.56
CA PHE A 79 16.50 -3.80 12.32
C PHE A 79 16.34 -4.03 13.84
N ILE A 80 17.40 -4.52 14.47
CA ILE A 80 17.42 -4.77 15.91
C ILE A 80 17.93 -3.51 16.63
N ILE A 81 17.02 -2.80 17.30
CA ILE A 81 17.34 -1.63 18.13
C ILE A 81 18.14 -2.04 19.38
N THR A 82 17.68 -3.09 20.06
CA THR A 82 18.30 -3.65 21.26
C THR A 82 18.18 -5.18 21.24
N SER A 83 19.20 -5.87 21.73
CA SER A 83 19.23 -7.33 21.95
C SER A 83 18.61 -7.75 23.29
N ALA A 84 18.21 -6.79 24.14
CA ALA A 84 17.65 -7.08 25.45
C ALA A 84 16.26 -7.74 25.33
N ALA A 85 16.10 -8.90 25.99
CA ALA A 85 14.90 -9.74 25.91
C ALA A 85 13.59 -9.02 26.29
N GLN A 86 13.66 -7.96 27.10
CA GLN A 86 12.49 -7.20 27.56
C GLN A 86 12.20 -5.94 26.73
N GLY A 87 12.90 -5.71 25.60
CA GLY A 87 12.68 -4.54 24.75
C GLY A 87 13.17 -3.20 25.32
N LYS A 88 13.83 -3.24 26.49
CA LYS A 88 14.38 -2.11 27.24
C LYS A 88 15.86 -2.37 27.57
N HIS A 89 16.74 -1.39 27.32
CA HIS A 89 18.18 -1.51 27.52
C HIS A 89 18.73 -0.29 28.26
N ARG A 90 19.33 -0.51 29.44
CA ARG A 90 19.92 0.54 30.27
C ARG A 90 21.19 1.08 29.62
N LEU A 91 21.19 2.36 29.25
CA LEU A 91 22.38 3.04 28.72
C LEU A 91 23.25 3.60 29.84
N THR A 92 22.63 4.14 30.89
CA THR A 92 23.33 4.61 32.10
C THR A 92 22.43 4.46 33.32
N SER A 93 22.99 3.96 34.42
CA SER A 93 22.28 3.73 35.69
C SER A 93 22.22 4.96 36.59
N SER A 94 23.12 5.93 36.41
CA SER A 94 23.20 7.17 37.20
C SER A 94 24.17 8.15 36.55
N THR A 95 23.68 9.31 36.10
CA THR A 95 24.48 10.38 35.49
C THR A 95 23.84 11.75 35.71
N VAL A 96 24.62 12.83 35.61
CA VAL A 96 24.09 14.19 35.74
C VAL A 96 23.23 14.58 34.51
N PRO A 97 22.29 15.54 34.63
CA PRO A 97 21.36 15.90 33.55
C PRO A 97 21.99 16.17 32.17
N ASP A 98 23.07 16.96 32.12
CA ASP A 98 23.71 17.32 30.85
C ASP A 98 24.36 16.12 30.15
N GLU A 99 25.00 15.24 30.93
CA GLU A 99 25.55 13.99 30.44
C GLU A 99 24.44 13.03 30.00
N ALA A 100 23.31 12.98 30.70
CA ALA A 100 22.15 12.19 30.29
C ALA A 100 21.61 12.61 28.93
N VAL A 101 21.57 13.93 28.65
CA VAL A 101 21.19 14.48 27.34
C VAL A 101 22.20 14.03 26.29
N ASN A 102 23.50 14.15 26.55
CA ASN A 102 24.53 13.69 25.61
C ASN A 102 24.41 12.19 25.30
N VAL A 103 24.16 11.34 26.31
CA VAL A 103 23.92 9.90 26.12
C VAL A 103 22.72 9.64 25.19
N VAL A 104 21.63 10.40 25.33
CA VAL A 104 20.46 10.28 24.44
C VAL A 104 20.82 10.69 23.00
N ILE A 105 21.51 11.82 22.84
CA ILE A 105 21.91 12.34 21.53
C ILE A 105 22.88 11.40 20.81
N ASP A 106 23.97 11.01 21.48
CA ASP A 106 24.98 10.11 20.91
C ASP A 106 24.35 8.79 20.49
N LYS A 107 23.44 8.25 21.33
CA LYS A 107 22.78 6.99 21.02
C LYS A 107 21.75 7.13 19.90
N ALA A 108 21.06 8.26 19.80
CA ALA A 108 20.16 8.55 18.69
C ALA A 108 20.92 8.67 17.36
N ILE A 109 22.08 9.35 17.35
CA ILE A 109 22.96 9.45 16.17
C ILE A 109 23.47 8.06 15.75
N ASP A 110 23.98 7.26 16.71
CA ASP A 110 24.41 5.87 16.45
C ASP A 110 23.29 5.04 15.81
N LEU A 111 22.08 5.12 16.37
CA LEU A 111 20.93 4.38 15.85
C LEU A 111 20.55 4.83 14.45
N VAL A 112 20.47 6.14 14.18
CA VAL A 112 20.17 6.68 12.84
C VAL A 112 21.20 6.16 11.82
N ASN A 113 22.50 6.26 12.14
CA ASN A 113 23.57 5.77 11.26
C ASN A 113 23.51 4.25 11.04
N ARG A 114 23.19 3.47 12.08
CA ARG A 114 23.03 2.01 11.97
C ARG A 114 21.80 1.65 11.14
N ILE A 115 20.71 2.41 11.28
CA ILE A 115 19.51 2.25 10.46
C ILE A 115 19.85 2.53 9.00
N ASP A 116 20.55 3.64 8.70
CA ASP A 116 20.99 3.95 7.33
C ASP A 116 21.85 2.84 6.73
N ARG A 117 22.83 2.31 7.46
CA ARG A 117 23.64 1.17 7.02
C ARG A 117 22.81 -0.08 6.76
N HIS A 118 21.84 -0.37 7.64
CA HIS A 118 20.95 -1.52 7.51
C HIS A 118 20.08 -1.43 6.26
N TYR A 119 19.46 -0.28 6.02
CA TYR A 119 18.63 -0.07 4.83
C TYR A 119 19.47 -0.05 3.56
N LYS A 120 20.68 0.52 3.60
CA LYS A 120 21.62 0.46 2.47
C LYS A 120 22.02 -0.97 2.13
N ALA A 121 22.33 -1.82 3.13
CA ALA A 121 22.67 -3.22 2.90
C ALA A 121 21.50 -4.02 2.27
N ILE A 122 20.26 -3.72 2.67
CA ILE A 122 19.05 -4.29 2.05
C ILE A 122 18.91 -3.82 0.59
N GLU A 123 19.14 -2.54 0.34
CA GLU A 123 19.09 -1.94 -1.01
C GLU A 123 20.17 -2.51 -1.94
N ASP A 124 21.34 -2.83 -1.40
CA ASP A 124 22.48 -3.43 -2.12
C ASP A 124 22.36 -4.96 -2.30
N GLY A 125 21.25 -5.57 -1.85
CA GLY A 125 20.94 -6.99 -2.09
C GLY A 125 21.65 -7.98 -1.15
N PHE A 126 22.28 -7.51 -0.07
CA PHE A 126 22.87 -8.39 0.93
C PHE A 126 21.79 -8.97 1.84
N SER A 127 21.71 -10.31 1.91
CA SER A 127 21.07 -11.01 3.02
C SER A 127 22.08 -11.11 4.16
N LEU A 128 21.77 -10.52 5.32
CA LEU A 128 22.59 -10.73 6.52
C LEU A 128 21.77 -11.32 7.67
N PRO A 129 22.30 -12.34 8.35
CA PRO A 129 21.73 -12.90 9.57
C PRO A 129 22.17 -12.12 10.82
N VAL A 130 21.52 -12.49 11.92
CA VAL A 130 21.59 -11.95 13.28
C VAL A 130 23.00 -12.01 13.88
N SER A 131 23.42 -10.89 14.49
CA SER A 131 24.53 -10.68 15.45
C SER A 131 25.99 -10.83 14.97
N GLY A 132 26.82 -9.87 15.38
CA GLY A 132 28.28 -10.02 15.51
C GLY A 132 29.09 -9.23 14.47
N ASP A 133 30.07 -8.48 14.96
CA ASP A 133 30.93 -7.53 14.24
C ASP A 133 31.53 -8.05 12.93
N ILE A 134 31.56 -7.20 11.90
CA ILE A 134 32.35 -7.44 10.69
C ILE A 134 33.18 -6.18 10.39
N HIS A 135 34.50 -6.34 10.48
CA HIS A 135 35.50 -5.41 9.96
C HIS A 135 35.32 -5.26 8.44
N ILE A 136 35.18 -4.02 7.98
CA ILE A 136 35.08 -3.69 6.55
C ILE A 136 36.48 -3.35 6.03
N HIS A 137 36.98 -4.15 5.10
CA HIS A 137 38.05 -3.73 4.19
C HIS A 137 37.49 -2.68 3.22
N GLU A 138 38.21 -1.56 3.12
CA GLU A 138 37.92 -0.43 2.24
C GLU A 138 37.82 -0.85 0.76
N ALA A 139 36.78 -0.38 0.08
CA ALA A 139 36.77 -0.28 -1.39
C ALA A 139 35.96 0.95 -1.83
N GLU A 140 36.72 1.99 -2.17
CA GLU A 140 36.58 2.85 -3.35
C GLU A 140 35.28 3.64 -3.58
N ASN A 141 35.31 4.86 -3.04
CA ASN A 141 35.05 6.13 -3.71
C ASN A 141 34.30 6.07 -5.08
N LYS A 142 32.97 6.20 -5.04
CA LYS A 142 32.19 6.71 -6.19
C LYS A 142 31.67 8.09 -5.81
N GLY A 143 32.08 9.10 -6.58
CA GLY A 143 31.82 10.52 -6.36
C GLY A 143 30.34 10.93 -6.28
N PRO A 144 30.09 12.21 -5.98
CA PRO A 144 28.75 12.71 -5.64
C PRO A 144 27.78 12.55 -6.82
N ARG A 145 26.65 11.88 -6.58
CA ARG A 145 25.49 11.91 -7.49
C ARG A 145 24.84 13.30 -7.41
N PRO A 146 24.39 13.88 -8.54
CA PRO A 146 23.74 15.18 -8.53
C PRO A 146 22.42 15.14 -7.74
N ASP A 147 22.18 16.23 -6.99
CA ASP A 147 21.05 16.51 -6.11
C ASP A 147 19.72 16.68 -6.91
N THR A 148 19.19 15.61 -7.49
CA THR A 148 17.85 15.66 -8.11
C THR A 148 16.81 15.13 -7.13
N LYS A 149 15.99 16.04 -6.58
CA LYS A 149 14.79 15.71 -5.80
C LYS A 149 13.94 14.67 -6.56
N PRO A 150 13.46 13.60 -5.91
CA PRO A 150 12.67 12.57 -6.58
C PRO A 150 11.37 13.16 -7.17
N HIS A 151 10.96 12.65 -8.34
CA HIS A 151 9.72 13.09 -9.00
C HIS A 151 8.50 12.80 -8.11
N LYS A 152 7.70 13.82 -7.82
CA LYS A 152 6.44 13.65 -7.07
C LYS A 152 5.32 13.16 -7.97
N VAL A 153 4.66 12.08 -7.61
CA VAL A 153 3.65 11.42 -8.46
C VAL A 153 2.34 11.25 -7.71
N GLY A 154 1.27 11.88 -8.19
CA GLY A 154 -0.08 11.68 -7.66
C GLY A 154 -0.68 10.37 -8.15
N ILE A 155 -1.08 9.47 -7.26
CA ILE A 155 -1.80 8.25 -7.58
C ILE A 155 -3.28 8.47 -7.30
N PHE A 156 -4.12 8.29 -8.32
CA PHE A 156 -5.55 8.55 -8.25
C PHE A 156 -6.36 7.33 -8.68
N THR A 157 -7.19 6.82 -7.78
CA THR A 157 -8.06 5.66 -8.01
C THR A 157 -9.43 5.88 -7.35
N LEU A 158 -10.32 4.88 -7.44
CA LEU A 158 -11.61 4.92 -6.76
C LEU A 158 -11.43 5.12 -5.25
N PRO A 159 -12.34 5.85 -4.57
CA PRO A 159 -12.24 6.08 -3.14
C PRO A 159 -12.07 4.77 -2.36
N LEU A 160 -10.96 4.65 -1.62
CA LEU A 160 -10.67 3.45 -0.85
C LEU A 160 -11.67 3.27 0.30
N GLY A 161 -11.94 2.02 0.65
CA GLY A 161 -12.99 1.63 1.61
C GLY A 161 -12.99 0.13 1.89
N ARG A 162 -14.05 -0.59 1.48
CA ARG A 162 -14.19 -2.05 1.75
C ARG A 162 -13.62 -2.96 0.64
N ASN A 163 -13.26 -2.41 -0.52
CA ASN A 163 -12.80 -3.20 -1.66
C ASN A 163 -11.32 -3.58 -1.48
N TYR A 164 -11.04 -4.82 -1.05
CA TYR A 164 -9.67 -5.33 -0.89
C TYR A 164 -8.84 -5.19 -2.16
N GLY A 165 -9.41 -5.51 -3.31
CA GLY A 165 -8.75 -5.37 -4.60
C GLY A 165 -8.36 -3.93 -4.90
N GLY A 166 -9.30 -2.99 -4.71
CA GLY A 166 -9.06 -1.56 -4.87
C GLY A 166 -7.97 -1.01 -3.94
N ILE A 167 -7.89 -1.52 -2.71
CA ILE A 167 -6.83 -1.18 -1.75
C ILE A 167 -5.47 -1.76 -2.18
N LEU A 168 -5.45 -3.05 -2.54
CA LEU A 168 -4.20 -3.76 -2.86
C LEU A 168 -3.59 -3.29 -4.18
N GLN A 169 -4.39 -2.91 -5.17
CA GLN A 169 -3.86 -2.29 -6.40
C GLN A 169 -3.27 -0.89 -6.11
N ALA A 170 -3.90 -0.11 -5.24
CA ALA A 170 -3.39 1.21 -4.85
C ALA A 170 -2.06 1.08 -4.09
N TYR A 171 -2.00 0.15 -3.13
CA TYR A 171 -0.75 -0.20 -2.42
C TYR A 171 0.34 -0.60 -3.41
N ALA A 172 0.02 -1.50 -4.34
CA ALA A 172 1.01 -2.03 -5.28
C ALA A 172 1.51 -0.98 -6.27
N LEU A 173 0.64 -0.08 -6.73
CA LEU A 173 1.03 1.02 -7.61
C LEU A 173 1.89 2.06 -6.86
N MET A 174 1.47 2.47 -5.66
CA MET A 174 2.26 3.35 -4.78
C MET A 174 3.64 2.75 -4.52
N LYS A 175 3.72 1.45 -4.22
CA LYS A 175 5.00 0.77 -4.03
C LYS A 175 5.83 0.71 -5.30
N THR A 176 5.25 0.35 -6.44
CA THR A 176 5.98 0.25 -7.72
C THR A 176 6.58 1.59 -8.11
N VAL A 177 5.82 2.68 -7.99
CA VAL A 177 6.30 4.04 -8.28
C VAL A 177 7.42 4.46 -7.33
N ARG A 178 7.32 4.08 -6.05
CA ARG A 178 8.40 4.30 -5.08
C ARG A 178 9.67 3.50 -5.42
N ASP A 179 9.52 2.23 -5.81
CA ASP A 179 10.64 1.35 -6.18
C ASP A 179 11.36 1.82 -7.46
N LEU A 180 10.65 2.57 -8.31
CA LEU A 180 11.21 3.28 -9.48
C LEU A 180 11.99 4.56 -9.09
N GLY A 181 11.97 4.99 -7.83
CA GLY A 181 12.71 6.16 -7.34
C GLY A 181 11.90 7.45 -7.26
N CYS A 182 10.58 7.38 -7.43
CA CYS A 182 9.68 8.54 -7.28
C CYS A 182 9.16 8.69 -5.85
N ASP A 183 8.55 9.84 -5.57
CA ASP A 183 7.84 10.18 -4.32
C ASP A 183 6.32 10.17 -4.57
N PRO A 184 5.64 9.00 -4.43
CA PRO A 184 4.22 8.90 -4.73
C PRO A 184 3.34 9.39 -3.58
N ILE A 185 2.21 10.02 -3.91
CA ILE A 185 1.15 10.41 -2.96
C ILE A 185 -0.21 9.91 -3.42
N LEU A 186 -1.01 9.34 -2.52
CA LEU A 186 -2.39 8.97 -2.83
C LEU A 186 -3.29 10.23 -2.82
N ILE A 187 -3.92 10.54 -3.96
CA ILE A 187 -4.92 11.62 -4.05
C ILE A 187 -6.24 11.14 -3.44
N ASN A 188 -6.60 11.68 -2.27
CA ASN A 188 -7.80 11.32 -1.52
C ASN A 188 -9.06 12.05 -2.05
N ARG A 189 -9.42 11.80 -3.30
CA ARG A 189 -10.68 12.27 -3.89
C ARG A 189 -11.82 11.35 -3.45
N ARG A 190 -12.79 11.88 -2.70
CA ARG A 190 -13.98 11.15 -2.22
C ARG A 190 -15.15 11.32 -3.19
N PHE A 191 -16.21 10.52 -3.07
CA PHE A 191 -17.46 10.85 -3.77
C PHE A 191 -18.02 12.16 -3.21
N ALA A 192 -18.75 12.90 -4.04
CA ALA A 192 -19.46 14.08 -3.55
C ALA A 192 -20.50 13.65 -2.51
N ASP A 193 -20.48 14.28 -1.36
CA ASP A 193 -21.48 14.05 -0.33
C ASP A 193 -22.80 14.73 -0.78
N LYS A 194 -23.93 14.05 -0.63
CA LYS A 194 -25.23 14.65 -1.02
C LYS A 194 -25.53 15.90 -0.18
N GLU A 195 -25.05 15.95 1.07
CA GLU A 195 -25.18 17.11 1.95
C GLU A 195 -24.09 18.18 1.74
N ALA A 196 -22.91 17.82 1.23
CA ALA A 196 -21.86 18.79 0.87
C ALA A 196 -22.25 19.64 -0.36
N LEU A 197 -23.22 19.18 -1.16
CA LEU A 197 -23.82 19.97 -2.23
C LEU A 197 -24.83 21.02 -1.71
N LEU A 198 -25.27 20.90 -0.45
CA LEU A 198 -26.21 21.81 0.22
C LEU A 198 -25.54 22.76 1.21
N THR A 199 -24.29 22.50 1.57
CA THR A 199 -23.49 23.35 2.47
C THR A 199 -22.49 24.15 1.65
N THR A 200 -22.90 25.35 1.24
CA THR A 200 -21.95 26.39 0.86
C THR A 200 -21.15 26.79 2.10
N GLU A 201 -19.83 26.77 1.98
CA GLU A 201 -18.85 27.31 2.93
C GLU A 201 -18.48 26.36 4.09
N ARG A 202 -17.44 25.54 3.85
CA ARG A 202 -16.51 25.21 4.94
C ARG A 202 -15.76 26.49 5.30
N ASP A 203 -15.60 26.73 6.60
CA ASP A 203 -14.88 27.88 7.15
C ASP A 203 -13.48 27.97 6.51
N GLU A 204 -13.16 29.11 5.88
CA GLU A 204 -11.88 29.33 5.18
C GLU A 204 -10.66 29.25 6.13
N ASN A 205 -10.91 29.20 7.45
CA ASN A 205 -9.90 29.16 8.49
C ASN A 205 -9.43 27.74 8.89
N ASP A 206 -10.06 26.67 8.41
CA ASP A 206 -9.59 25.30 8.67
C ASP A 206 -8.41 24.94 7.76
N ILE A 207 -7.19 25.18 8.25
CA ILE A 207 -5.94 24.77 7.58
C ILE A 207 -5.81 23.25 7.70
N ILE A 208 -6.42 22.51 6.77
CA ILE A 208 -6.15 21.07 6.62
C ILE A 208 -4.77 20.93 5.95
N PRO A 209 -3.78 20.26 6.58
CA PRO A 209 -2.47 20.05 5.99
C PRO A 209 -2.57 19.38 4.61
N ALA A 210 -1.68 19.77 3.69
CA ALA A 210 -1.65 19.19 2.35
C ALA A 210 -1.48 17.66 2.38
N ILE A 211 -0.64 17.17 3.29
CA ILE A 211 -0.37 15.75 3.47
C ILE A 211 -0.90 15.30 4.82
N THR A 212 -1.58 14.17 4.84
CA THR A 212 -2.11 13.49 6.03
C THR A 212 -1.69 12.02 6.04
N ASN A 213 -1.75 11.42 7.23
CA ASN A 213 -1.60 9.98 7.42
C ASN A 213 -2.94 9.27 7.66
N THR A 214 -4.05 10.02 7.62
CA THR A 214 -5.40 9.49 7.83
C THR A 214 -6.19 9.55 6.54
N ILE A 215 -6.99 8.52 6.28
CA ILE A 215 -7.90 8.51 5.15
C ILE A 215 -9.29 8.99 5.59
N ASP A 216 -9.88 9.89 4.82
CA ASP A 216 -11.23 10.37 5.03
C ASP A 216 -12.24 9.30 4.59
N MET A 217 -12.76 8.52 5.54
CA MET A 217 -13.80 7.52 5.31
C MET A 217 -14.97 7.75 6.25
N GLU A 218 -16.19 7.72 5.68
CA GLU A 218 -17.46 7.92 6.38
C GLU A 218 -17.71 6.89 7.49
N VAL A 219 -17.16 5.69 7.34
CA VAL A 219 -17.32 4.58 8.28
C VAL A 219 -15.93 4.10 8.68
N ASP A 220 -15.75 3.81 9.96
CA ASP A 220 -14.54 3.13 10.42
C ASP A 220 -14.57 1.65 10.03
N LEU A 221 -13.52 1.20 9.34
CA LEU A 221 -13.43 -0.11 8.73
C LEU A 221 -12.14 -0.78 9.16
N GLU A 222 -12.17 -2.12 9.30
CA GLU A 222 -10.97 -2.91 9.60
C GLU A 222 -9.86 -2.75 8.53
N THR A 223 -10.22 -2.33 7.32
CA THR A 223 -9.29 -2.01 6.23
C THR A 223 -8.58 -0.67 6.40
N ARG A 224 -9.08 0.24 7.26
CA ARG A 224 -8.50 1.57 7.51
C ARG A 224 -7.03 1.47 7.89
N SER A 225 -6.74 0.63 8.88
CA SER A 225 -5.39 0.46 9.42
C SER A 225 -4.41 0.06 8.33
N PHE A 226 -4.80 -0.82 7.41
CA PHE A 226 -3.94 -1.19 6.29
C PHE A 226 -3.63 0.02 5.39
N ILE A 227 -4.65 0.81 5.03
CA ILE A 227 -4.50 1.99 4.17
C ILE A 227 -3.58 3.02 4.83
N GLU A 228 -3.87 3.38 6.08
CA GLU A 228 -3.15 4.43 6.82
C GLU A 228 -1.72 4.04 7.22
N ASN A 229 -1.40 2.74 7.22
CA ASN A 229 -0.04 2.26 7.51
C ASN A 229 0.78 1.93 6.25
N ASN A 230 0.13 1.53 5.15
CA ASN A 230 0.84 0.99 3.97
C ASN A 230 0.68 1.85 2.70
N ILE A 231 -0.28 2.77 2.66
CA ILE A 231 -0.60 3.61 1.50
C ILE A 231 -0.43 5.08 1.88
N LEU A 232 0.81 5.44 2.23
CA LEU A 232 1.23 6.79 2.59
C LEU A 232 2.27 7.33 1.60
N PRO A 233 2.42 8.67 1.50
CA PRO A 233 1.55 9.73 2.04
C PRO A 233 0.17 9.81 1.36
N ILE A 234 -0.80 10.44 2.03
CA ILE A 234 -2.16 10.68 1.52
C ILE A 234 -2.40 12.20 1.44
N SER A 235 -3.04 12.67 0.37
CA SER A 235 -3.42 14.08 0.24
C SER A 235 -4.53 14.46 1.21
N ARG A 236 -4.73 15.76 1.43
CA ARG A 236 -5.97 16.26 2.03
C ARG A 236 -7.19 15.74 1.25
N PRO A 237 -8.35 15.53 1.90
CA PRO A 237 -9.54 15.04 1.21
C PRO A 237 -10.11 16.08 0.24
N PHE A 238 -10.54 15.60 -0.93
CA PHE A 238 -11.24 16.41 -1.93
C PHE A 238 -12.65 15.84 -2.17
N ARG A 239 -13.70 16.62 -1.90
CA ARG A 239 -15.10 16.25 -2.07
C ARG A 239 -15.70 16.77 -3.37
N THR A 240 -15.09 17.78 -3.99
CA THR A 240 -15.49 18.27 -5.32
C THR A 240 -14.33 18.38 -6.30
N SER A 241 -14.63 18.39 -7.61
CA SER A 241 -13.65 18.64 -8.66
C SER A 241 -13.07 20.06 -8.59
N ALA A 242 -13.85 21.01 -8.08
CA ALA A 242 -13.41 22.39 -7.88
C ALA A 242 -12.35 22.51 -6.77
N GLU A 243 -12.56 21.82 -5.64
CA GLU A 243 -11.57 21.74 -4.56
C GLU A 243 -10.28 21.07 -5.04
N LEU A 244 -10.39 19.95 -5.75
CA LEU A 244 -9.22 19.27 -6.31
C LEU A 244 -8.46 20.21 -7.27
N LYS A 245 -9.16 20.86 -8.21
CA LYS A 245 -8.55 21.82 -9.14
C LYS A 245 -7.85 22.99 -8.42
N LYS A 246 -8.49 23.57 -7.40
CA LYS A 246 -7.95 24.73 -6.67
C LYS A 246 -6.65 24.40 -5.93
N ASN A 247 -6.52 23.18 -5.39
CA ASN A 247 -5.48 22.86 -4.42
C ASN A 247 -4.46 21.79 -4.92
N ILE A 248 -4.61 21.24 -6.13
CA ILE A 248 -3.67 20.22 -6.65
C ILE A 248 -2.26 20.78 -6.87
N ALA A 249 -2.13 22.10 -7.07
CA ALA A 249 -0.84 22.77 -7.21
C ALA A 249 0.02 22.70 -5.94
N ASP A 250 -0.60 22.51 -4.77
CA ASP A 250 0.08 22.45 -3.46
C ASP A 250 1.03 21.24 -3.31
N TYR A 251 0.97 20.29 -4.25
CA TYR A 251 1.72 19.04 -4.19
C TYR A 251 2.96 19.02 -5.09
N ASP A 252 3.16 20.03 -5.95
CA ASP A 252 4.34 20.13 -6.83
C ASP A 252 4.56 18.83 -7.65
N LEU A 253 3.50 18.34 -8.28
CA LEU A 253 3.50 17.04 -8.95
C LEU A 253 4.23 17.10 -10.29
N HIS A 254 5.11 16.13 -10.52
CA HIS A 254 5.68 15.80 -11.83
C HIS A 254 4.66 15.08 -12.72
N ALA A 255 3.85 14.20 -12.11
CA ALA A 255 2.88 13.41 -12.83
C ALA A 255 1.64 13.11 -11.97
N VAL A 256 0.52 12.81 -12.64
CA VAL A 256 -0.63 12.13 -12.05
C VAL A 256 -0.93 10.86 -12.83
N ILE A 257 -1.14 9.76 -12.10
CA ILE A 257 -1.53 8.47 -12.62
C ILE A 257 -2.96 8.16 -12.18
N SER A 258 -3.89 8.00 -13.14
CA SER A 258 -5.23 7.47 -12.90
C SER A 258 -5.24 5.95 -13.10
N GLY A 259 -5.79 5.23 -12.12
CA GLY A 259 -5.85 3.76 -12.11
C GLY A 259 -5.02 3.14 -10.98
N SER A 260 -4.98 1.82 -10.86
CA SER A 260 -5.79 0.83 -11.60
C SER A 260 -7.23 0.79 -11.06
N ASP A 261 -7.94 -0.27 -11.41
CA ASP A 261 -9.35 -0.56 -11.15
C ASP A 261 -10.33 0.13 -12.11
N GLN A 262 -11.63 -0.06 -11.89
CA GLN A 262 -12.73 0.37 -12.76
C GLN A 262 -12.98 1.89 -12.75
N VAL A 263 -11.91 2.68 -12.75
CA VAL A 263 -11.92 4.16 -12.76
C VAL A 263 -12.54 4.72 -14.04
N TRP A 264 -12.45 4.00 -15.16
CA TRP A 264 -13.07 4.37 -16.44
C TRP A 264 -14.39 3.65 -16.69
N ARG A 265 -14.99 3.03 -15.66
CA ARG A 265 -16.37 2.54 -15.75
C ARG A 265 -17.33 3.61 -15.24
N ALA A 266 -18.08 4.25 -16.13
CA ALA A 266 -18.98 5.37 -15.80
C ALA A 266 -19.94 5.05 -14.63
N LYS A 267 -20.49 3.84 -14.60
CA LYS A 267 -21.37 3.35 -13.52
C LYS A 267 -20.71 3.36 -12.14
N TYR A 268 -19.40 3.14 -12.06
CA TYR A 268 -18.65 3.02 -10.81
C TYR A 268 -17.94 4.32 -10.44
N ALA A 269 -17.59 5.14 -11.44
CA ALA A 269 -16.99 6.45 -11.22
C ALA A 269 -17.92 7.43 -10.50
N ARG A 270 -19.26 7.26 -10.56
CA ARG A 270 -20.26 8.03 -9.78
C ARG A 270 -20.00 9.54 -9.80
N GLY A 271 -19.85 10.12 -10.99
CA GLY A 271 -19.58 11.56 -11.18
C GLY A 271 -18.09 11.95 -11.20
N LEU A 272 -17.19 11.06 -10.78
CA LEU A 272 -15.74 11.28 -10.84
C LEU A 272 -15.12 10.98 -12.20
N LEU A 273 -15.91 10.56 -13.20
CA LEU A 273 -15.39 10.11 -14.50
C LEU A 273 -14.47 11.16 -15.14
N LYS A 274 -14.90 12.43 -15.15
CA LYS A 274 -14.07 13.54 -15.66
C LYS A 274 -12.77 13.70 -14.88
N ASP A 275 -12.80 13.54 -13.56
CA ASP A 275 -11.61 13.63 -12.72
C ASP A 275 -10.63 12.48 -13.04
N PHE A 276 -11.12 11.26 -13.30
CA PHE A 276 -10.29 10.12 -13.71
C PHE A 276 -9.67 10.26 -15.10
N PHE A 277 -10.17 11.19 -15.92
CA PHE A 277 -9.52 11.67 -17.14
C PHE A 277 -8.71 12.96 -16.92
N HIS A 278 -8.38 13.28 -15.66
CA HIS A 278 -7.61 14.46 -15.25
C HIS A 278 -8.22 15.81 -15.67
N GLY A 279 -9.55 15.87 -15.83
CA GLY A 279 -10.23 17.08 -16.30
C GLY A 279 -10.26 18.25 -15.29
N TYR A 280 -9.62 18.11 -14.13
CA TYR A 280 -9.36 19.19 -13.18
C TYR A 280 -8.04 19.93 -13.47
N LEU A 281 -7.12 19.34 -14.24
CA LEU A 281 -5.90 20.00 -14.69
C LEU A 281 -6.22 20.98 -15.82
N ASP A 282 -5.49 22.09 -15.88
CA ASP A 282 -5.56 23.00 -17.03
C ASP A 282 -5.01 22.28 -18.26
N PRO A 283 -5.76 22.16 -19.38
CA PRO A 283 -5.27 21.55 -20.62
C PRO A 283 -4.00 22.21 -21.18
N LYS A 284 -3.72 23.47 -20.83
CA LYS A 284 -2.52 24.20 -21.24
C LYS A 284 -1.32 23.96 -20.32
N ASP A 285 -1.52 23.37 -19.15
CA ASP A 285 -0.42 23.00 -18.27
C ASP A 285 0.17 21.67 -18.75
N CYS A 286 1.36 21.74 -19.32
CA CYS A 286 2.13 20.59 -19.79
C CYS A 286 3.24 20.18 -18.81
N ARG A 287 3.31 20.81 -17.61
CA ARG A 287 4.33 20.48 -16.60
C ARG A 287 4.00 19.20 -15.85
N ILE A 288 2.71 18.93 -15.65
CA ILE A 288 2.23 17.72 -14.97
C ILE A 288 1.88 16.67 -16.02
N LYS A 289 2.63 15.58 -16.04
CA LYS A 289 2.34 14.44 -16.91
C LYS A 289 1.01 13.78 -16.55
N ARG A 290 0.20 13.49 -17.56
CA ARG A 290 -1.11 12.84 -17.42
C ARG A 290 -0.99 11.39 -17.88
N ILE A 291 -1.06 10.46 -16.94
CA ILE A 291 -0.84 9.04 -17.22
C ILE A 291 -2.06 8.22 -16.77
N SER A 292 -2.46 7.22 -17.54
CA SER A 292 -3.31 6.15 -17.02
C SER A 292 -2.49 4.88 -16.85
N TYR A 293 -2.64 4.23 -15.69
CA TYR A 293 -2.03 2.94 -15.44
C TYR A 293 -3.09 1.87 -15.19
N ALA A 294 -3.15 0.88 -16.08
CA ALA A 294 -4.10 -0.22 -16.01
C ALA A 294 -5.56 0.24 -15.74
N ALA A 295 -5.97 1.37 -16.32
CA ALA A 295 -7.34 1.85 -16.16
C ALA A 295 -8.33 0.83 -16.76
N SER A 296 -9.45 0.61 -16.09
CA SER A 296 -10.43 -0.40 -16.48
C SER A 296 -11.77 0.23 -16.82
N PHE A 297 -12.31 -0.13 -17.99
CA PHE A 297 -13.69 0.14 -18.37
C PHE A 297 -14.65 -0.86 -17.73
N GLY A 298 -14.13 -2.03 -17.32
CA GLY A 298 -14.91 -3.04 -16.64
C GLY A 298 -15.98 -3.73 -17.49
N ALA A 299 -16.00 -3.46 -18.80
CA ALA A 299 -16.86 -4.04 -19.80
C ALA A 299 -16.07 -4.13 -21.12
N ASP A 300 -16.48 -5.03 -22.00
CA ASP A 300 -16.00 -5.13 -23.39
C ASP A 300 -16.82 -4.25 -24.35
N GLN A 301 -17.98 -3.75 -23.91
CA GLN A 301 -18.82 -2.83 -24.66
C GLN A 301 -18.63 -1.39 -24.18
N TRP A 302 -18.81 -0.43 -25.10
CA TRP A 302 -18.79 0.99 -24.79
C TRP A 302 -20.04 1.41 -24.00
N GLU A 303 -19.87 1.72 -22.72
CA GLU A 303 -20.98 2.07 -21.81
C GLU A 303 -21.20 3.59 -21.66
N PHE A 304 -20.40 4.44 -22.31
CA PHE A 304 -20.47 5.89 -22.13
C PHE A 304 -21.61 6.49 -22.96
N THR A 305 -22.29 7.49 -22.40
CA THR A 305 -23.19 8.35 -23.18
C THR A 305 -22.41 9.16 -24.21
N GLU A 306 -23.10 9.78 -25.17
CA GLU A 306 -22.44 10.64 -26.17
C GLU A 306 -21.68 11.80 -25.51
N GLU A 307 -22.26 12.43 -24.48
CA GLU A 307 -21.61 13.50 -23.72
C GLU A 307 -20.37 13.02 -22.97
N GLN A 308 -20.47 11.86 -22.30
CA GLN A 308 -19.33 11.23 -21.63
C GLN A 308 -18.24 10.84 -22.61
N THR A 309 -18.61 10.37 -23.81
CA THR A 309 -17.68 10.01 -24.88
C THR A 309 -16.93 11.25 -25.38
N LYS A 310 -17.64 12.34 -25.71
CA LYS A 310 -17.02 13.61 -26.12
C LYS A 310 -16.08 14.17 -25.04
N MET A 311 -16.51 14.11 -23.78
CA MET A 311 -15.71 14.53 -22.64
C MET A 311 -14.45 13.68 -22.49
N ALA A 312 -14.59 12.36 -22.43
CA ALA A 312 -13.47 11.43 -22.26
C ALA A 312 -12.49 11.53 -23.44
N ALA A 313 -12.98 11.58 -24.69
CA ALA A 313 -12.15 11.69 -25.89
C ALA A 313 -11.34 12.99 -25.90
N ARG A 314 -11.94 14.11 -25.47
CA ARG A 314 -11.23 15.39 -25.33
C ARG A 314 -10.07 15.29 -24.36
N TYR A 315 -10.26 14.67 -23.19
CA TYR A 315 -9.23 14.62 -22.16
C TYR A 315 -8.23 13.48 -22.38
N ALA A 316 -8.63 12.34 -22.93
CA ALA A 316 -7.74 11.23 -23.26
C ALA A 316 -6.61 11.67 -24.20
N LYS A 317 -6.91 12.55 -25.18
CA LYS A 317 -5.90 13.14 -26.08
C LYS A 317 -4.87 14.04 -25.39
N LEU A 318 -5.10 14.40 -24.12
CA LEU A 318 -4.17 15.18 -23.31
C LEU A 318 -3.28 14.30 -22.42
N PHE A 319 -3.45 12.98 -22.45
CA PHE A 319 -2.58 12.05 -21.73
C PHE A 319 -1.25 11.90 -22.46
N ASP A 320 -0.16 11.93 -21.69
CA ASP A 320 1.18 11.62 -22.16
C ASP A 320 1.35 10.11 -22.41
N ALA A 321 0.66 9.28 -21.61
CA ALA A 321 0.67 7.84 -21.78
C ALA A 321 -0.64 7.22 -21.27
N ILE A 322 -1.21 6.30 -22.06
CA ILE A 322 -2.39 5.55 -21.67
C ILE A 322 -2.05 4.06 -21.62
N SER A 323 -2.38 3.44 -20.48
CA SER A 323 -2.48 1.99 -20.40
C SER A 323 -3.78 1.56 -19.72
N VAL A 324 -4.21 0.36 -20.11
CA VAL A 324 -5.50 -0.24 -19.72
C VAL A 324 -5.31 -1.69 -19.28
N ARG A 325 -6.21 -2.16 -18.43
CA ARG A 325 -6.13 -3.50 -17.80
C ARG A 325 -6.73 -4.62 -18.65
N GLU A 326 -7.69 -4.31 -19.50
CA GLU A 326 -8.33 -5.28 -20.38
C GLU A 326 -7.79 -5.17 -21.80
N LYS A 327 -7.63 -6.31 -22.49
CA LYS A 327 -7.22 -6.30 -23.90
C LYS A 327 -8.27 -5.60 -24.78
N SER A 328 -9.56 -5.81 -24.51
CA SER A 328 -10.65 -5.14 -25.24
C SER A 328 -10.63 -3.61 -25.05
N ALA A 329 -10.12 -3.12 -23.91
CA ALA A 329 -10.07 -1.70 -23.63
C ALA A 329 -9.11 -0.93 -24.53
N THR A 330 -8.10 -1.58 -25.13
CA THR A 330 -7.23 -0.91 -26.09
C THR A 330 -7.99 -0.50 -27.35
N GLU A 331 -8.92 -1.36 -27.79
CA GLU A 331 -9.81 -1.07 -28.92
C GLU A 331 -10.79 0.05 -28.58
N LEU A 332 -11.42 -0.01 -27.40
CA LEU A 332 -12.34 1.04 -26.94
C LEU A 332 -11.67 2.43 -26.91
N CYS A 333 -10.39 2.50 -26.49
CA CYS A 333 -9.63 3.75 -26.52
C CYS A 333 -9.43 4.26 -27.96
N ARG A 334 -9.05 3.36 -28.87
CA ARG A 334 -8.81 3.72 -30.27
C ARG A 334 -10.08 4.19 -30.97
N GLU A 335 -11.17 3.44 -30.85
CA GLU A 335 -12.44 3.70 -31.56
C GLU A 335 -13.20 4.91 -31.00
N HIS A 336 -13.27 5.05 -29.68
CA HIS A 336 -14.16 6.05 -29.06
C HIS A 336 -13.43 7.26 -28.47
N LEU A 337 -12.17 7.10 -28.05
CA LEU A 337 -11.38 8.19 -27.49
C LEU A 337 -10.42 8.81 -28.51
N GLY A 338 -10.12 8.09 -29.60
CA GLY A 338 -9.12 8.49 -30.57
C GLY A 338 -7.73 8.59 -29.94
N ALA A 339 -7.40 7.63 -29.07
CA ALA A 339 -6.14 7.57 -28.34
C ALA A 339 -5.62 6.13 -28.28
N ASP A 340 -4.30 5.96 -28.42
CA ASP A 340 -3.66 4.65 -28.31
C ASP A 340 -3.44 4.28 -26.84
N ALA A 341 -3.66 3.01 -26.51
CA ALA A 341 -3.52 2.49 -25.16
C ALA A 341 -2.71 1.19 -25.16
N ARG A 342 -1.83 1.03 -24.17
CA ARG A 342 -1.09 -0.22 -23.96
C ARG A 342 -1.85 -1.14 -22.99
N HIS A 343 -2.00 -2.42 -23.34
CA HIS A 343 -2.47 -3.43 -22.40
C HIS A 343 -1.34 -3.81 -21.43
N VAL A 344 -1.57 -3.63 -20.12
CA VAL A 344 -0.57 -3.88 -19.06
C VAL A 344 -1.18 -4.70 -17.91
N LEU A 345 -0.33 -5.25 -17.04
CA LEU A 345 -0.78 -5.93 -15.84
C LEU A 345 -1.44 -4.97 -14.84
N ASP A 346 -2.42 -5.50 -14.11
CA ASP A 346 -2.91 -4.86 -12.89
C ASP A 346 -1.74 -4.65 -11.90
N PRO A 347 -1.67 -3.52 -11.16
CA PRO A 347 -0.61 -3.23 -10.21
C PRO A 347 -0.35 -4.35 -9.22
N THR A 348 -1.38 -5.12 -8.83
CA THR A 348 -1.23 -6.22 -7.88
C THR A 348 -0.27 -7.31 -8.34
N LEU A 349 -0.09 -7.46 -9.66
CA LEU A 349 0.82 -8.43 -10.26
C LEU A 349 2.23 -7.86 -10.53
N LEU A 350 2.43 -6.56 -10.32
CA LEU A 350 3.76 -5.93 -10.44
C LEU A 350 4.67 -6.23 -9.26
N GLN A 351 4.08 -6.59 -8.13
CA GLN A 351 4.79 -6.94 -6.91
C GLN A 351 4.97 -8.46 -6.82
N THR A 352 6.02 -8.89 -6.12
CA THR A 352 6.29 -10.33 -5.94
C THR A 352 5.43 -10.92 -4.81
N PRO A 353 5.24 -12.26 -4.78
CA PRO A 353 4.55 -12.93 -3.67
C PRO A 353 5.17 -12.63 -2.30
N GLU A 354 6.51 -12.54 -2.24
CA GLU A 354 7.28 -12.18 -1.04
C GLU A 354 6.92 -10.79 -0.53
N CYS A 355 6.66 -9.84 -1.44
CA CYS A 355 6.27 -8.49 -1.07
C CYS A 355 4.97 -8.48 -0.28
N TYR A 356 3.97 -9.24 -0.71
CA TYR A 356 2.72 -9.37 0.03
C TYR A 356 2.89 -10.17 1.32
N ARG A 357 3.68 -11.25 1.31
CA ARG A 357 3.93 -12.09 2.49
C ARG A 357 4.43 -11.29 3.69
N ARG A 358 5.26 -10.26 3.45
CA ARG A 358 5.76 -9.37 4.51
C ARG A 358 4.66 -8.60 5.24
N LEU A 359 3.53 -8.33 4.59
CA LEU A 359 2.40 -7.59 5.19
C LEU A 359 1.64 -8.40 6.24
N PHE A 360 1.79 -9.73 6.23
CA PHE A 360 1.03 -10.63 7.09
C PHE A 360 1.90 -11.72 7.72
N ALA A 361 3.22 -11.53 7.76
CA ALA A 361 4.18 -12.55 8.20
C ALA A 361 3.92 -13.04 9.63
N ASP A 362 3.44 -12.17 10.51
CA ASP A 362 3.06 -12.44 11.91
C ASP A 362 1.69 -13.12 12.05
N ARG A 363 0.89 -13.16 10.98
CA ARG A 363 -0.48 -13.69 10.99
C ARG A 363 -0.59 -15.11 10.43
N VAL A 364 0.44 -15.61 9.76
CA VAL A 364 0.42 -16.97 9.20
C VAL A 364 0.51 -17.99 10.33
N LYS A 365 -0.62 -18.63 10.64
CA LYS A 365 -0.68 -19.80 11.52
C LYS A 365 -0.98 -21.04 10.71
N VAL A 366 -0.27 -22.14 10.94
CA VAL A 366 -0.57 -23.41 10.26
C VAL A 366 -2.00 -23.82 10.59
N ALA A 367 -2.90 -23.72 9.61
CA ALA A 367 -4.24 -24.25 9.73
C ALA A 367 -4.20 -25.78 9.51
N PRO A 368 -4.91 -26.58 10.32
CA PRO A 368 -4.93 -28.03 10.14
C PRO A 368 -5.74 -28.42 8.88
N GLY A 369 -5.13 -29.25 8.03
CA GLY A 369 -5.78 -29.86 6.86
C GLY A 369 -5.81 -28.99 5.61
N ARG A 370 -6.12 -29.63 4.46
CA ARG A 370 -6.25 -28.96 3.15
C ARG A 370 -7.58 -28.21 3.06
N ARG A 371 -7.57 -27.03 2.43
CA ARG A 371 -8.77 -26.19 2.32
C ARG A 371 -8.97 -25.54 0.95
N ILE A 372 -10.25 -25.38 0.61
CA ILE A 372 -10.70 -24.52 -0.48
C ILE A 372 -11.03 -23.15 0.12
N THR A 373 -10.34 -22.10 -0.30
CA THR A 373 -10.72 -20.72 0.04
C THR A 373 -11.79 -20.24 -0.94
N SER A 374 -12.94 -19.82 -0.43
CA SER A 374 -14.03 -19.28 -1.24
C SER A 374 -14.16 -17.77 -1.06
N TYR A 375 -14.06 -17.02 -2.17
CA TYR A 375 -14.29 -15.58 -2.20
C TYR A 375 -15.29 -15.22 -3.30
N ILE A 376 -16.58 -15.28 -2.93
CA ILE A 376 -17.73 -15.07 -3.81
C ILE A 376 -18.45 -13.78 -3.39
N LEU A 377 -18.56 -12.84 -4.32
CA LEU A 377 -19.21 -11.54 -4.15
C LEU A 377 -20.71 -11.61 -4.46
N ASP A 378 -21.11 -12.43 -5.44
CA ASP A 378 -22.51 -12.64 -5.79
C ASP A 378 -22.87 -14.12 -5.65
N ALA A 379 -23.28 -14.51 -4.45
CA ALA A 379 -23.67 -15.88 -4.14
C ALA A 379 -24.98 -16.27 -4.85
N SER A 380 -25.06 -17.52 -5.30
CA SER A 380 -26.29 -18.12 -5.80
C SER A 380 -26.39 -19.59 -5.37
N PRO A 381 -27.61 -20.16 -5.29
CA PRO A 381 -27.78 -21.58 -4.96
C PRO A 381 -27.02 -22.51 -5.91
N GLU A 382 -26.97 -22.17 -7.20
CA GLU A 382 -26.32 -22.97 -8.24
C GLU A 382 -24.79 -22.94 -8.06
N LYS A 383 -24.20 -21.77 -7.77
CA LYS A 383 -22.78 -21.65 -7.41
C LYS A 383 -22.47 -22.47 -6.16
N ALA A 384 -23.31 -22.37 -5.11
CA ALA A 384 -23.10 -23.11 -3.87
C ALA A 384 -23.13 -24.63 -4.09
N GLN A 385 -24.08 -25.13 -4.90
CA GLN A 385 -24.14 -26.55 -5.25
C GLN A 385 -22.91 -26.98 -6.06
N PHE A 386 -22.46 -26.19 -7.02
CA PHE A 386 -21.26 -26.47 -7.80
C PHE A 386 -20.01 -26.47 -6.92
N MET A 387 -19.84 -25.49 -6.04
CA MET A 387 -18.75 -25.44 -5.07
C MET A 387 -18.73 -26.69 -4.19
N LYS A 388 -19.90 -27.18 -3.74
CA LYS A 388 -20.01 -28.44 -3.00
C LYS A 388 -19.50 -29.63 -3.82
N LYS A 389 -19.85 -29.73 -5.11
CA LYS A 389 -19.30 -30.78 -6.00
C LYS A 389 -17.77 -30.72 -6.08
N VAL A 390 -17.19 -29.54 -6.21
CA VAL A 390 -15.72 -29.35 -6.20
C VAL A 390 -15.12 -29.80 -4.86
N SER A 391 -15.75 -29.43 -3.74
CA SER A 391 -15.33 -29.83 -2.39
C SER A 391 -15.35 -31.34 -2.19
N ASP A 392 -16.43 -32.00 -2.62
CA ASP A 392 -16.59 -33.45 -2.54
C ASP A 392 -15.54 -34.16 -3.41
N GLN A 393 -15.28 -33.68 -4.63
CA GLN A 393 -14.29 -34.24 -5.56
C GLN A 393 -12.84 -34.11 -5.03
N LEU A 394 -12.51 -32.98 -4.39
CA LEU A 394 -11.17 -32.72 -3.87
C LEU A 394 -10.94 -33.28 -2.45
N GLY A 395 -12.01 -33.69 -1.76
CA GLY A 395 -11.95 -34.08 -0.35
C GLY A 395 -11.52 -32.94 0.59
N MET A 396 -11.80 -31.70 0.21
CA MET A 396 -11.35 -30.49 0.94
C MET A 396 -12.53 -29.70 1.49
N LYS A 397 -12.38 -29.12 2.68
CA LYS A 397 -13.40 -28.24 3.26
C LYS A 397 -13.35 -26.86 2.62
N ILE A 398 -14.52 -26.30 2.33
CA ILE A 398 -14.66 -24.90 1.91
C ILE A 398 -14.63 -24.00 3.13
N VAL A 399 -13.72 -23.01 3.10
CA VAL A 399 -13.62 -21.92 4.07
C VAL A 399 -13.85 -20.61 3.34
N ALA A 400 -14.91 -19.89 3.71
CA ALA A 400 -15.16 -18.56 3.16
C ALA A 400 -14.07 -17.59 3.61
N ALA A 401 -13.54 -16.81 2.67
CA ALA A 401 -12.56 -15.75 2.94
C ALA A 401 -13.13 -14.69 3.89
N ASN A 402 -12.22 -13.97 4.54
CA ASN A 402 -12.46 -13.06 5.67
C ASN A 402 -12.76 -13.80 6.98
N ARG A 403 -12.08 -14.93 7.19
CA ARG A 403 -12.21 -15.71 8.41
C ARG A 403 -10.85 -16.23 8.86
N ARG A 404 -10.54 -16.12 10.15
CA ARG A 404 -9.28 -16.61 10.74
C ARG A 404 -9.53 -17.61 11.86
N PHE A 405 -8.59 -18.52 12.07
CA PHE A 405 -8.56 -19.35 13.27
C PHE A 405 -7.96 -18.56 14.43
N ASP A 406 -8.68 -18.48 15.55
CA ASP A 406 -8.16 -17.92 16.79
C ASP A 406 -7.18 -18.90 17.49
N SER A 407 -6.66 -18.52 18.65
CA SER A 407 -5.75 -19.37 19.44
C SER A 407 -6.39 -20.67 19.91
N ALA A 408 -7.73 -20.75 19.94
CA ALA A 408 -8.48 -21.95 20.29
C ALA A 408 -8.87 -22.79 19.06
N GLY A 409 -8.44 -22.40 17.85
CA GLY A 409 -8.81 -23.09 16.62
C GLY A 409 -10.24 -22.82 16.16
N THR A 410 -10.90 -21.78 16.67
CA THR A 410 -12.25 -21.37 16.25
C THR A 410 -12.17 -20.37 15.12
N LEU A 411 -13.03 -20.56 14.12
CA LEU A 411 -13.10 -19.69 12.95
C LEU A 411 -13.88 -18.40 13.27
N THR A 412 -13.18 -17.27 13.33
CA THR A 412 -13.71 -15.93 13.64
C THR A 412 -13.63 -15.02 12.41
N PRO A 413 -14.51 -14.01 12.26
CA PRO A 413 -14.39 -13.03 11.18
C PRO A 413 -13.05 -12.28 11.26
N ASP A 414 -12.40 -12.09 10.11
CA ASP A 414 -11.25 -11.19 9.94
C ASP A 414 -11.46 -10.41 8.64
N ARG A 415 -11.85 -9.14 8.74
CA ARG A 415 -12.14 -8.29 7.57
C ARG A 415 -10.99 -7.32 7.29
N THR A 416 -9.80 -7.63 7.79
CA THR A 416 -8.58 -6.89 7.47
C THR A 416 -8.05 -7.28 6.08
N VAL A 417 -7.27 -6.40 5.47
CA VAL A 417 -6.63 -6.69 4.17
C VAL A 417 -5.62 -7.83 4.32
N GLU A 418 -4.89 -7.85 5.42
CA GLU A 418 -3.92 -8.88 5.78
C GLU A 418 -4.60 -10.23 5.97
N GLY A 419 -5.75 -10.28 6.66
CA GLY A 419 -6.55 -11.50 6.79
C GLY A 419 -7.00 -12.04 5.43
N TRP A 420 -7.49 -11.15 4.56
CA TRP A 420 -7.84 -11.53 3.18
C TRP A 420 -6.64 -12.09 2.41
N LEU A 421 -5.45 -11.49 2.52
CA LEU A 421 -4.23 -12.01 1.88
C LEU A 421 -3.82 -13.39 2.42
N VAL A 422 -3.89 -13.59 3.74
CA VAL A 422 -3.62 -14.89 4.38
C VAL A 422 -4.56 -15.96 3.85
N ASP A 423 -5.83 -15.62 3.62
CA ASP A 423 -6.82 -16.56 3.12
C ASP A 423 -6.46 -17.15 1.75
N PHE A 424 -5.96 -16.32 0.83
CA PHE A 424 -5.45 -16.78 -0.46
C PHE A 424 -4.10 -17.47 -0.33
N TYR A 425 -3.18 -16.93 0.47
CA TYR A 425 -1.84 -17.50 0.64
C TYR A 425 -1.86 -18.93 1.20
N GLN A 426 -2.78 -19.22 2.13
CA GLN A 426 -2.94 -20.54 2.74
C GLN A 426 -3.96 -21.44 2.05
N ALA A 427 -4.53 -21.02 0.91
CA ALA A 427 -5.44 -21.88 0.15
C ALA A 427 -4.66 -23.05 -0.47
N ASP A 428 -5.28 -24.24 -0.53
CA ASP A 428 -4.86 -25.33 -1.41
C ASP A 428 -5.57 -25.26 -2.77
N PHE A 429 -6.75 -24.63 -2.80
CA PHE A 429 -7.55 -24.35 -3.98
C PHE A 429 -8.42 -23.11 -3.74
N VAL A 430 -8.76 -22.36 -4.80
CA VAL A 430 -9.58 -21.14 -4.68
C VAL A 430 -10.85 -21.24 -5.54
N LEU A 431 -11.99 -20.84 -4.98
CA LEU A 431 -13.24 -20.64 -5.70
C LEU A 431 -13.63 -19.16 -5.61
N THR A 432 -13.71 -18.46 -6.73
CA THR A 432 -13.95 -17.00 -6.71
C THR A 432 -14.81 -16.51 -7.87
N ASP A 433 -15.43 -15.34 -7.73
CA ASP A 433 -16.03 -14.56 -8.83
C ASP A 433 -15.48 -13.12 -8.83
N SER A 434 -14.28 -12.94 -8.28
CA SER A 434 -13.58 -11.66 -8.17
C SER A 434 -12.34 -11.65 -9.03
N PHE A 435 -12.13 -10.56 -9.77
CA PHE A 435 -10.93 -10.34 -10.57
C PHE A 435 -9.65 -10.42 -9.70
N HIS A 436 -9.64 -9.75 -8.55
CA HIS A 436 -8.49 -9.79 -7.66
C HIS A 436 -8.35 -11.14 -6.96
N GLY A 437 -9.44 -11.90 -6.82
CA GLY A 437 -9.36 -13.30 -6.41
C GLY A 437 -8.55 -14.13 -7.41
N VAL A 438 -8.78 -13.94 -8.70
CA VAL A 438 -7.97 -14.57 -9.77
C VAL A 438 -6.53 -14.09 -9.74
N ALA A 439 -6.31 -12.77 -9.66
CA ALA A 439 -4.96 -12.19 -9.64
C ALA A 439 -4.11 -12.74 -8.49
N PHE A 440 -4.66 -12.78 -7.27
CA PHE A 440 -3.94 -13.33 -6.11
C PHE A 440 -3.82 -14.86 -6.12
N SER A 441 -4.75 -15.59 -6.75
CA SER A 441 -4.56 -17.03 -7.00
C SER A 441 -3.38 -17.29 -7.94
N ILE A 442 -3.27 -16.52 -9.03
CA ILE A 442 -2.12 -16.60 -9.95
C ILE A 442 -0.83 -16.24 -9.22
N LEU A 443 -0.83 -15.10 -8.50
CA LEU A 443 0.35 -14.61 -7.79
C LEU A 443 0.87 -15.60 -6.74
N PHE A 444 -0.02 -16.25 -5.99
CA PHE A 444 0.36 -17.22 -4.97
C PHE A 444 0.40 -18.68 -5.47
N ASN A 445 0.36 -18.91 -6.79
CA ASN A 445 0.36 -20.23 -7.41
C ASN A 445 -0.71 -21.17 -6.83
N LYS A 446 -1.93 -20.66 -6.65
CA LYS A 446 -3.07 -21.42 -6.12
C LYS A 446 -3.95 -21.91 -7.26
N PRO A 447 -4.22 -23.21 -7.40
CA PRO A 447 -5.18 -23.68 -8.38
C PRO A 447 -6.56 -23.11 -8.05
N PHE A 448 -7.32 -22.76 -9.08
CA PHE A 448 -8.56 -22.02 -8.89
C PHE A 448 -9.61 -22.31 -9.96
N ILE A 449 -10.87 -22.06 -9.61
CA ILE A 449 -11.99 -21.91 -10.54
C ILE A 449 -12.57 -20.51 -10.33
N VAL A 450 -12.85 -19.84 -11.44
CA VAL A 450 -13.52 -18.55 -11.44
C VAL A 450 -14.91 -18.65 -12.06
N PHE A 451 -15.93 -18.23 -11.31
CA PHE A 451 -17.28 -18.10 -11.84
C PHE A 451 -17.37 -16.78 -12.61
N SER A 452 -17.80 -16.88 -13.86
CA SER A 452 -18.04 -15.70 -14.67
C SER A 452 -19.11 -14.82 -14.05
N ASN A 453 -18.97 -13.51 -14.22
CA ASN A 453 -19.92 -12.54 -13.69
C ASN A 453 -20.24 -11.48 -14.75
N PRO A 454 -21.25 -11.73 -15.61
CA PRO A 454 -21.61 -10.82 -16.70
C PRO A 454 -21.98 -9.43 -16.19
N ILE A 455 -22.71 -9.34 -15.07
CA ILE A 455 -23.15 -8.07 -14.46
C ILE A 455 -21.94 -7.21 -14.06
N ARG A 456 -20.93 -7.85 -13.44
CA ARG A 456 -19.70 -7.16 -13.04
C ARG A 456 -18.69 -7.00 -14.17
N GLY A 457 -18.91 -7.62 -15.33
CA GLY A 457 -18.11 -7.50 -16.54
C GLY A 457 -17.21 -8.71 -16.79
N LEU A 458 -17.52 -9.47 -17.84
CA LEU A 458 -16.83 -10.69 -18.25
C LEU A 458 -15.41 -10.42 -18.80
N ALA A 459 -15.26 -9.30 -19.51
CA ALA A 459 -14.02 -8.90 -20.18
C ALA A 459 -12.78 -8.91 -19.26
N ARG A 460 -12.98 -8.63 -17.98
CA ARG A 460 -11.92 -8.61 -16.96
C ARG A 460 -11.34 -10.00 -16.70
N PHE A 461 -12.20 -11.02 -16.65
CA PHE A 461 -11.77 -12.40 -16.46
C PHE A 461 -11.13 -12.93 -17.74
N SER A 462 -11.78 -12.74 -18.89
CA SER A 462 -11.22 -13.18 -20.17
C SER A 462 -9.84 -12.57 -20.44
N SER A 463 -9.64 -11.29 -20.08
CA SER A 463 -8.34 -10.61 -20.27
C SER A 463 -7.24 -11.22 -19.39
N ILE A 464 -7.46 -11.34 -18.07
CA ILE A 464 -6.42 -11.88 -17.19
C ILE A 464 -6.15 -13.36 -17.46
N LEU A 465 -7.18 -14.17 -17.72
CA LEU A 465 -6.99 -15.59 -18.00
C LEU A 465 -6.26 -15.80 -19.33
N GLY A 466 -6.59 -15.02 -20.36
CA GLY A 466 -5.93 -15.10 -21.67
C GLY A 466 -4.47 -14.62 -21.68
N LEU A 467 -4.03 -13.81 -20.70
CA LEU A 467 -2.61 -13.49 -20.54
C LEU A 467 -1.76 -14.71 -20.17
N PHE A 468 -2.37 -15.70 -19.52
CA PHE A 468 -1.70 -16.86 -18.92
C PHE A 468 -2.18 -18.21 -19.49
N GLU A 469 -3.05 -18.19 -20.51
CA GLU A 469 -3.69 -19.38 -21.09
C GLU A 469 -4.47 -20.22 -20.04
N LEU A 470 -5.22 -19.52 -19.16
CA LEU A 470 -5.99 -20.11 -18.07
C LEU A 470 -7.51 -20.03 -18.29
N GLU A 471 -7.98 -19.83 -19.51
CA GLU A 471 -9.40 -19.66 -19.83
C GLU A 471 -10.26 -20.87 -19.42
N ALA A 472 -9.66 -22.07 -19.44
CA ALA A 472 -10.29 -23.31 -18.98
C ALA A 472 -10.71 -23.27 -17.49
N ARG A 473 -10.22 -22.31 -16.70
CA ARG A 473 -10.60 -22.12 -15.28
C ARG A 473 -11.91 -21.38 -15.10
N MET A 474 -12.50 -20.83 -16.16
CA MET A 474 -13.70 -20.02 -16.09
C MET A 474 -14.96 -20.84 -16.30
N VAL A 475 -15.86 -20.79 -15.32
CA VAL A 475 -17.20 -21.35 -15.42
C VAL A 475 -18.16 -20.27 -15.90
N LYS A 476 -18.65 -20.40 -17.14
CA LYS A 476 -19.70 -19.51 -17.69
C LYS A 476 -21.09 -19.92 -17.24
N ASP A 477 -21.36 -21.22 -17.28
CA ASP A 477 -22.58 -21.85 -16.82
C ASP A 477 -22.21 -23.07 -15.98
N VAL A 478 -22.74 -23.15 -14.77
CA VAL A 478 -22.48 -24.25 -13.84
C VAL A 478 -23.18 -25.55 -14.25
N GLY A 479 -24.24 -25.47 -15.06
CA GLY A 479 -24.98 -26.65 -15.54
C GLY A 479 -24.22 -27.47 -16.58
N SER A 480 -23.39 -26.80 -17.37
CA SER A 480 -22.59 -27.40 -18.46
C SER A 480 -21.08 -27.44 -18.19
N ALA A 481 -20.66 -27.08 -16.97
CA ALA A 481 -19.25 -27.04 -16.60
C ALA A 481 -18.62 -28.43 -16.50
N ASP A 482 -17.53 -28.64 -17.26
CA ASP A 482 -16.70 -29.83 -17.16
C ASP A 482 -15.76 -29.74 -15.95
N LEU A 483 -16.10 -30.47 -14.89
CA LEU A 483 -15.34 -30.46 -13.64
C LEU A 483 -13.94 -31.06 -13.80
N GLU A 484 -13.75 -32.07 -14.64
CA GLU A 484 -12.43 -32.69 -14.82
C GLU A 484 -11.48 -31.73 -15.50
N ALA A 485 -11.92 -31.08 -16.59
CA ALA A 485 -11.15 -30.05 -17.27
C ALA A 485 -10.76 -28.91 -16.31
N LEU A 486 -11.71 -28.44 -15.48
CA LEU A 486 -11.49 -27.37 -14.49
C LEU A 486 -10.47 -27.73 -13.41
N LEU A 487 -10.27 -29.02 -13.12
CA LEU A 487 -9.37 -29.52 -12.08
C LEU A 487 -8.00 -29.98 -12.61
N THR A 488 -7.78 -29.95 -13.93
CA THR A 488 -6.47 -30.24 -14.54
C THR A 488 -5.36 -29.44 -13.84
N PRO A 489 -4.16 -29.97 -13.58
CA PRO A 489 -3.07 -29.17 -12.98
C PRO A 489 -2.72 -27.93 -13.80
N ILE A 490 -2.28 -26.85 -13.13
CA ILE A 490 -1.76 -25.64 -13.79
C ILE A 490 -0.25 -25.80 -13.95
N ASP A 491 0.27 -25.54 -15.14
CA ASP A 491 1.71 -25.39 -15.37
C ASP A 491 2.19 -24.03 -14.83
N TRP A 492 2.54 -24.01 -13.55
CA TRP A 492 3.01 -22.80 -12.88
C TRP A 492 4.36 -22.31 -13.41
N ILE A 493 5.19 -23.16 -14.02
CA ILE A 493 6.45 -22.72 -14.60
C ILE A 493 6.15 -21.81 -15.79
N LYS A 494 5.30 -22.27 -16.71
CA LYS A 494 4.85 -21.48 -17.86
C LYS A 494 4.15 -20.18 -17.44
N VAL A 495 3.23 -20.27 -16.47
CA VAL A 495 2.49 -19.09 -15.97
C VAL A 495 3.43 -18.06 -15.34
N ASN A 496 4.38 -18.49 -14.51
CA ASN A 496 5.29 -17.56 -13.82
C ASN A 496 6.30 -16.93 -14.79
N MET A 497 6.82 -17.68 -15.77
CA MET A 497 7.67 -17.10 -16.82
C MET A 497 6.93 -15.99 -17.58
N ARG A 498 5.65 -16.24 -17.95
CA ARG A 498 4.83 -15.25 -18.64
C ARG A 498 4.49 -14.05 -17.75
N LEU A 499 4.21 -14.28 -16.47
CA LEU A 499 3.96 -13.23 -15.48
C LEU A 499 5.18 -12.33 -15.31
N ASP A 500 6.38 -12.89 -15.23
CA ASP A 500 7.62 -12.13 -15.11
C ASP A 500 7.85 -11.27 -16.36
N GLU A 501 7.68 -11.82 -17.56
CA GLU A 501 7.80 -11.06 -18.81
C GLU A 501 6.84 -9.87 -18.85
N LEU A 502 5.55 -10.11 -18.57
CA LEU A 502 4.51 -9.07 -18.57
C LEU A 502 4.74 -8.05 -17.46
N ARG A 503 5.29 -8.46 -16.31
CA ARG A 503 5.70 -7.57 -15.22
C ARG A 503 6.78 -6.61 -15.67
N HIS A 504 7.84 -7.11 -16.32
CA HIS A 504 8.90 -6.26 -16.86
C HIS A 504 8.33 -5.25 -17.86
N GLN A 505 7.50 -5.69 -18.81
CA GLN A 505 6.88 -4.80 -19.80
C GLN A 505 5.99 -3.71 -19.17
N SER A 506 5.27 -4.07 -18.11
CA SER A 506 4.34 -3.16 -17.42
C SER A 506 5.07 -2.14 -16.54
N ILE A 507 6.15 -2.56 -15.84
CA ILE A 507 7.04 -1.66 -15.11
C ILE A 507 7.75 -0.72 -16.08
N GLU A 508 8.16 -1.22 -17.25
CA GLU A 508 8.83 -0.42 -18.26
C GLU A 508 7.90 0.62 -18.90
N PHE A 509 6.61 0.32 -19.04
CA PHE A 509 5.61 1.34 -19.39
C PHE A 509 5.60 2.48 -18.37
N LEU A 510 5.56 2.17 -17.06
CA LEU A 510 5.59 3.19 -16.00
C LEU A 510 6.88 4.00 -16.02
N ARG A 511 8.04 3.34 -16.15
CA ARG A 511 9.34 4.00 -16.22
C ARG A 511 9.39 5.02 -17.35
N ASN A 512 8.98 4.63 -18.55
CA ASN A 512 8.98 5.50 -19.73
C ASN A 512 7.95 6.64 -19.59
N ALA A 513 6.75 6.34 -19.11
CA ALA A 513 5.71 7.34 -18.91
C ALA A 513 6.09 8.41 -17.86
N LEU A 514 6.88 8.02 -16.85
CA LEU A 514 7.40 8.91 -15.81
C LEU A 514 8.75 9.56 -16.19
N GLU A 515 9.31 9.22 -17.35
CA GLU A 515 10.62 9.71 -17.84
C GLU A 515 11.79 9.40 -16.89
N ILE A 516 11.75 8.23 -16.23
CA ILE A 516 12.78 7.81 -15.29
C ILE A 516 13.93 7.14 -16.05
N PRO A 517 15.18 7.63 -15.92
CA PRO A 517 16.31 7.04 -16.62
C PRO A 517 16.56 5.57 -16.19
N PRO A 518 17.14 4.74 -17.09
CA PRO A 518 17.54 3.40 -16.71
C PRO A 518 18.59 3.45 -15.58
N LYS A 519 18.49 2.52 -14.63
CA LYS A 519 19.54 2.34 -13.61
C LYS A 519 20.80 1.86 -14.34
N THR A 520 21.87 2.65 -14.29
CA THR A 520 23.20 2.35 -14.85
C THR A 520 24.00 1.42 -13.97
#